data_AF-A0A257KG60-F1
#
_entry.id   AF-A0A257KG60-F1
#
_cell.length_a   1.000
_cell.length_b   1.000
_cell.length_c   1.000
_cell.angle_alpha   90.00
_cell.angle_beta   90.00
_cell.angle_gamma   90.00
#
_symmetry.space_group_name_H-M   'P 1'
#
loop_
_entity.id
_entity.type
_entity.pdbx_description
1 polymer ?
#
loop_
_entity_poly.entity_id
_entity_poly.type
_entity_poly.pdbx_seq_one_letter_code
_entity_poly.pdbx_strand_id
1 'polypeptide(L)'
;MTISSLSTAIRGSRLNWRRVRSAMAVAAVCLSLGACAEQFQKGYILPTGALEQIPIGASQDQVLIVMGTPSTVATLNGEVFYYISQRAERAVAFMPQKVTDQRVIAVYFDKDRKVNRLANYGLQDGKIFDFISRTTPTSGSEMSYLAPLFRLISFR
;
A
#
# COMPACT_ATOMS: atom_id res chain seq x y z
N MET A 1 -87.83 11.33 -2.05
CA MET A 1 -87.08 11.53 -3.30
C MET A 1 -85.62 11.76 -2.93
N THR A 2 -84.73 10.94 -3.48
CA THR A 2 -83.28 10.78 -3.25
C THR A 2 -82.47 12.04 -3.58
N ILE A 3 -81.24 12.26 -3.09
CA ILE A 3 -79.92 11.87 -3.69
C ILE A 3 -78.82 12.33 -2.69
N SER A 4 -78.06 11.41 -2.07
CA SER A 4 -76.71 10.91 -2.42
C SER A 4 -75.53 11.69 -1.79
N SER A 5 -74.87 11.02 -0.85
CA SER A 5 -73.61 11.41 -0.19
C SER A 5 -72.39 11.15 -1.08
N LEU A 6 -71.48 12.12 -1.21
CA LEU A 6 -70.13 11.86 -1.73
C LEU A 6 -69.23 11.38 -0.57
N SER A 7 -68.95 10.07 -0.54
CA SER A 7 -67.91 9.46 0.29
C SER A 7 -66.63 9.32 -0.54
N THR A 8 -65.63 10.14 -0.26
CA THR A 8 -64.30 10.08 -0.89
C THR A 8 -63.57 8.82 -0.43
N ALA A 9 -63.51 7.82 -1.31
CA ALA A 9 -62.83 6.55 -1.07
C ALA A 9 -61.30 6.72 -1.12
N ILE A 10 -60.64 6.63 0.03
CA ILE A 10 -59.19 6.45 0.16
C ILE A 10 -58.86 5.04 -0.37
N ARG A 11 -58.28 4.97 -1.55
CA ARG A 11 -57.90 3.71 -2.23
C ARG A 11 -56.62 3.16 -1.60
N GLY A 12 -56.75 2.22 -0.68
CA GLY A 12 -55.64 1.47 -0.10
C GLY A 12 -54.91 0.63 -1.15
N SER A 13 -53.67 1.00 -1.46
CA SER A 13 -52.78 0.21 -2.31
C SER A 13 -52.24 -0.98 -1.51
N ARG A 14 -52.75 -2.18 -1.79
CA ARG A 14 -52.10 -3.43 -1.37
C ARG A 14 -50.84 -3.62 -2.21
N LEU A 15 -49.78 -2.88 -1.88
CA LEU A 15 -48.47 -3.07 -2.49
C LEU A 15 -47.95 -4.45 -2.07
N ASN A 16 -47.85 -5.37 -3.03
CA ASN A 16 -47.46 -6.76 -2.82
C ASN A 16 -46.11 -6.87 -2.10
N TRP A 17 -46.13 -7.05 -0.79
CA TRP A 17 -44.97 -7.13 0.09
C TRP A 17 -43.93 -8.17 -0.36
N ARG A 18 -44.38 -9.25 -1.02
CA ARG A 18 -43.50 -10.25 -1.65
C ARG A 18 -42.65 -9.68 -2.78
N ARG A 19 -43.18 -8.75 -3.58
CA ARG A 19 -42.46 -8.06 -4.67
C ARG A 19 -41.47 -7.02 -4.13
N VAL A 20 -41.81 -6.37 -3.01
CA VAL A 20 -40.91 -5.43 -2.32
C VAL A 20 -39.71 -6.18 -1.72
N ARG A 21 -39.94 -7.35 -1.11
CA ARG A 21 -38.85 -8.20 -0.55
C ARG A 21 -37.91 -8.72 -1.63
N SER A 22 -38.43 -9.16 -2.77
CA SER A 22 -37.59 -9.62 -3.88
C SER A 22 -36.78 -8.47 -4.50
N ALA A 23 -37.36 -7.27 -4.65
CA ALA A 23 -36.65 -6.11 -5.16
C ALA A 23 -35.51 -5.66 -4.23
N MET A 24 -35.74 -5.72 -2.91
CA MET A 24 -34.74 -5.37 -1.90
C MET A 24 -33.58 -6.39 -1.84
N ALA A 25 -33.87 -7.68 -2.04
CA ALA A 25 -32.84 -8.71 -2.13
C ALA A 25 -31.95 -8.55 -3.38
N VAL A 26 -32.54 -8.23 -4.54
CA VAL A 26 -31.78 -7.96 -5.77
C VAL A 26 -30.92 -6.70 -5.64
N ALA A 27 -31.46 -5.64 -5.04
CA ALA A 27 -30.69 -4.42 -4.79
C ALA A 27 -29.51 -4.66 -3.83
N ALA A 28 -29.69 -5.46 -2.78
CA ALA A 28 -28.63 -5.84 -1.85
C ALA A 28 -27.52 -6.66 -2.53
N VAL A 29 -27.88 -7.58 -3.43
CA VAL A 29 -26.90 -8.33 -4.22
C VAL A 29 -26.15 -7.39 -5.17
N CYS A 30 -26.81 -6.52 -5.93
CA CYS A 30 -26.14 -5.58 -6.84
C CYS A 30 -25.16 -4.63 -6.12
N LEU A 31 -25.48 -4.20 -4.90
CA LEU A 31 -24.58 -3.36 -4.09
C LEU A 31 -23.31 -4.11 -3.64
N SER A 32 -23.36 -5.45 -3.53
CA SER A 32 -22.20 -6.25 -3.12
C SER A 32 -21.14 -6.42 -4.22
N LEU A 33 -21.48 -6.19 -5.51
CA LEU A 33 -20.54 -6.30 -6.62
C LEU A 33 -19.69 -5.03 -6.86
N GLY A 34 -19.97 -3.93 -6.16
CA GLY A 34 -19.28 -2.65 -6.36
C GLY A 34 -17.90 -2.50 -5.71
N ALA A 35 -17.39 -3.54 -5.03
CA ALA A 35 -16.23 -3.43 -4.13
C ALA A 35 -14.88 -3.85 -4.76
N CYS A 36 -14.71 -3.76 -6.09
CA CYS A 36 -13.40 -3.95 -6.71
C CYS A 36 -12.55 -2.68 -6.56
N ALA A 37 -11.77 -2.61 -5.49
CA ALA A 37 -10.69 -1.62 -5.35
C ALA A 37 -9.46 -2.06 -6.15
N GLU A 38 -8.87 -1.15 -6.92
CA GLU A 38 -7.66 -1.43 -7.70
C GLU A 38 -6.43 -1.08 -6.85
N GLN A 39 -5.58 -2.07 -6.60
CA GLN A 39 -4.32 -1.89 -5.90
C GLN A 39 -3.16 -1.91 -6.89
N PHE A 40 -2.40 -0.81 -6.91
CA PHE A 40 -1.26 -0.61 -7.80
C PHE A 40 0.03 -0.69 -6.99
N GLN A 41 0.96 -1.53 -7.43
CA GLN A 41 2.30 -1.58 -6.85
C GLN A 41 3.33 -1.22 -7.91
N LYS A 42 4.25 -0.33 -7.57
CA LYS A 42 5.30 0.21 -8.44
C LYS A 42 6.67 -0.01 -7.80
N GLY A 43 7.66 -0.23 -8.66
CA GLY A 43 9.04 -0.45 -8.23
C GLY A 43 9.29 -1.89 -7.81
N TYR A 44 10.27 -2.07 -6.93
CA TYR A 44 10.69 -3.38 -6.46
C TYR A 44 9.62 -4.03 -5.58
N ILE A 45 9.37 -5.33 -5.76
CA ILE A 45 8.45 -6.09 -4.91
C ILE A 45 9.31 -7.01 -4.04
N LEU A 46 9.35 -6.71 -2.74
CA LEU A 46 10.05 -7.56 -1.78
C LEU A 46 9.37 -8.95 -1.72
N PRO A 47 10.10 -10.04 -2.00
CA PRO A 47 9.59 -11.39 -1.75
C PRO A 47 9.37 -11.58 -0.25
N THR A 48 8.29 -12.26 0.13
CA THR A 48 8.00 -12.59 1.52
C THR A 48 9.16 -13.39 2.13
N GLY A 49 9.72 -12.91 3.24
CA GLY A 49 10.84 -13.55 3.93
C GLY A 49 12.23 -13.37 3.30
N ALA A 50 12.37 -12.59 2.22
CA ALA A 50 13.68 -12.37 1.57
C ALA A 50 14.70 -11.74 2.54
N LEU A 51 14.27 -10.81 3.39
CA LEU A 51 15.14 -10.16 4.36
C LEU A 51 15.61 -11.10 5.48
N GLU A 52 14.80 -12.11 5.81
CA GLU A 52 15.11 -13.10 6.85
C GLU A 52 16.12 -14.14 6.33
N GLN A 53 16.14 -14.37 5.03
CA GLN A 53 17.08 -15.26 4.35
C GLN A 53 18.49 -14.66 4.17
N ILE A 54 18.65 -13.37 4.47
CA ILE A 54 19.91 -12.64 4.35
C ILE A 54 20.43 -12.35 5.77
N PRO A 55 21.20 -13.27 6.37
CA PRO A 55 21.84 -13.00 7.65
C PRO A 55 22.93 -11.93 7.50
N ILE A 56 23.25 -11.27 8.60
CA ILE A 56 24.44 -10.41 8.68
C ILE A 56 25.68 -11.26 8.35
N GLY A 57 26.54 -10.74 7.48
CA GLY A 57 27.73 -11.41 6.96
C GLY A 57 27.52 -12.17 5.64
N ALA A 58 26.28 -12.24 5.11
CA ALA A 58 26.00 -12.80 3.79
C ALA A 58 26.78 -12.06 2.69
N SER A 59 27.14 -12.74 1.60
CA SER A 59 27.84 -12.09 0.48
C SER A 59 26.90 -11.23 -0.34
N GLN A 60 27.44 -10.20 -1.00
CA GLN A 60 26.71 -9.39 -1.97
C GLN A 60 26.05 -10.25 -3.07
N ASP A 61 26.75 -11.28 -3.56
CA ASP A 61 26.21 -12.19 -4.58
C ASP A 61 24.98 -12.95 -4.07
N GLN A 62 24.99 -13.36 -2.80
CA GLN A 62 23.83 -14.00 -2.18
C GLN A 62 22.64 -13.04 -2.08
N VAL A 63 22.88 -11.77 -1.76
CA VAL A 63 21.83 -10.74 -1.77
C VAL A 63 21.24 -10.59 -3.18
N LEU A 64 22.08 -10.57 -4.22
CA LEU A 64 21.61 -10.50 -5.60
C LEU A 64 20.83 -11.76 -6.02
N ILE A 65 21.17 -12.94 -5.51
CA ILE A 65 20.42 -14.18 -5.78
C ILE A 65 19.03 -14.14 -5.12
N VAL A 66 18.95 -13.68 -3.87
CA VAL A 66 17.69 -13.69 -3.09
C VAL A 66 16.80 -12.51 -3.46
N MET A 67 17.37 -11.31 -3.55
CA MET A 67 16.65 -10.06 -3.77
C MET A 67 16.69 -9.58 -5.22
N GLY A 68 17.62 -10.04 -6.05
CA GLY A 68 17.79 -9.52 -7.41
C GLY A 68 18.50 -8.17 -7.46
N THR A 69 18.46 -7.55 -8.64
CA THR A 69 19.16 -6.28 -8.91
C THR A 69 18.54 -5.12 -8.11
N PRO A 70 19.36 -4.31 -7.42
CA PRO A 70 18.87 -3.16 -6.67
C PRO A 70 18.33 -2.06 -7.60
N SER A 71 17.49 -1.18 -7.05
CA SER A 71 16.98 0.00 -7.78
C SER A 71 18.07 1.07 -7.93
N THR A 72 18.93 1.22 -6.93
CA THR A 72 20.04 2.19 -6.94
C THR A 72 21.16 1.69 -6.03
N VAL A 73 22.40 2.04 -6.38
CA VAL A 73 23.60 1.72 -5.59
C VAL A 73 24.24 3.02 -5.12
N ALA A 74 24.67 3.09 -3.86
CA ALA A 74 25.50 4.18 -3.34
C ALA A 74 26.81 3.63 -2.77
N THR A 75 27.90 4.38 -2.90
CA THR A 75 29.26 3.92 -2.58
C THR A 75 29.99 4.75 -1.52
N LEU A 76 29.30 5.66 -0.81
CA LEU A 76 29.95 6.48 0.22
C LEU A 76 30.13 5.70 1.54
N ASN A 77 31.39 5.49 1.93
CA ASN A 77 31.83 4.75 3.12
C ASN A 77 31.54 3.23 3.11
N GLY A 78 31.30 2.68 1.92
CA GLY A 78 30.90 1.29 1.71
C GLY A 78 29.93 1.20 0.54
N GLU A 79 29.65 0.00 0.07
CA GLU A 79 28.61 -0.22 -0.95
C GLU A 79 27.26 -0.40 -0.27
N VAL A 80 26.21 0.24 -0.80
CA VAL A 80 24.85 0.16 -0.26
C VAL A 80 23.87 -0.06 -1.40
N PHE A 81 23.05 -1.09 -1.27
CA PHE A 81 21.98 -1.40 -2.21
C PHE A 81 20.65 -0.86 -1.71
N TYR A 82 19.99 -0.06 -2.55
CA TYR A 82 18.66 0.47 -2.28
C TYR A 82 17.61 -0.22 -3.14
N TYR A 83 16.60 -0.77 -2.49
CA TYR A 83 15.40 -1.31 -3.13
C TYR A 83 14.21 -0.43 -2.76
N ILE A 84 13.62 0.21 -3.76
CA ILE A 84 12.57 1.20 -3.56
C ILE A 84 11.25 0.64 -4.08
N SER A 85 10.23 0.69 -3.25
CA SER A 85 8.90 0.18 -3.55
C SER A 85 7.83 1.18 -3.15
N GLN A 86 6.77 1.25 -3.96
CA GLN A 86 5.61 2.09 -3.68
C GLN A 86 4.32 1.32 -3.93
N ARG A 87 3.36 1.46 -3.03
CA ARG A 87 2.01 0.92 -3.17
C ARG A 87 1.02 2.06 -3.13
N ALA A 88 0.18 2.12 -4.16
CA ALA A 88 -0.89 3.08 -4.29
C ALA A 88 -2.22 2.35 -4.45
N GLU A 89 -3.25 2.84 -3.79
CA GLU A 89 -4.59 2.27 -3.86
C GLU A 89 -5.55 3.28 -4.48
N ARG A 90 -6.50 2.75 -5.25
CA ARG A 90 -7.58 3.52 -5.85
C ARG A 90 -8.91 2.87 -5.49
N ALA A 91 -9.70 3.55 -4.69
CA ALA A 91 -11.00 3.07 -4.25
C ALA A 91 -12.06 3.06 -5.37
N VAL A 92 -12.00 4.02 -6.30
CA VAL A 92 -12.89 4.11 -7.46
C VAL A 92 -12.12 4.57 -8.69
N ALA A 93 -12.43 4.00 -9.86
CA ALA A 93 -11.67 4.20 -11.11
C ALA A 93 -11.43 5.68 -11.49
N PHE A 94 -12.35 6.57 -11.11
CA PHE A 94 -12.30 8.01 -11.42
C PHE A 94 -11.60 8.88 -10.35
N MET A 95 -11.21 8.32 -9.19
CA MET A 95 -10.47 9.05 -8.16
C MET A 95 -8.95 9.01 -8.40
N PRO A 96 -8.22 10.04 -7.95
CA PRO A 96 -6.75 10.00 -7.96
C PRO A 96 -6.26 8.83 -7.10
N GLN A 97 -5.18 8.18 -7.56
CA GLN A 97 -4.50 7.15 -6.79
C GLN A 97 -3.90 7.78 -5.54
N LYS A 98 -4.12 7.17 -4.37
CA LYS A 98 -3.47 7.60 -3.12
C LYS A 98 -2.32 6.64 -2.84
N VAL A 99 -1.12 7.18 -2.58
CA VAL A 99 0.00 6.35 -2.13
C VAL A 99 -0.29 5.91 -0.69
N THR A 100 -0.48 4.62 -0.48
CA THR A 100 -0.77 4.03 0.83
C THR A 100 0.53 3.63 1.53
N ASP A 101 1.53 3.17 0.78
CA ASP A 101 2.79 2.71 1.36
C ASP A 101 4.01 3.03 0.48
N GLN A 102 5.11 3.41 1.11
CA GLN A 102 6.41 3.64 0.48
C GLN A 102 7.48 2.99 1.35
N ARG A 103 8.25 2.04 0.79
CA ARG A 103 9.32 1.35 1.50
C ARG A 103 10.63 1.48 0.74
N VAL A 104 11.70 1.73 1.49
CA VAL A 104 13.08 1.77 1.00
C VAL A 104 13.89 0.80 1.84
N ILE A 105 14.28 -0.32 1.26
CA ILE A 105 15.18 -1.27 1.90
C ILE A 105 16.61 -0.87 1.55
N ALA A 106 17.45 -0.75 2.56
CA ALA A 106 18.88 -0.48 2.40
C ALA A 106 19.68 -1.66 2.94
N VAL A 107 20.54 -2.24 2.10
CA VAL A 107 21.50 -3.27 2.48
C VAL A 107 22.88 -2.65 2.45
N TYR A 108 23.52 -2.56 3.61
CA TYR A 108 24.84 -1.98 3.79
C TYR A 108 25.89 -3.07 3.73
N PHE A 109 26.89 -2.88 2.88
CA PHE A 109 28.02 -3.80 2.75
C PHE A 109 29.29 -3.23 3.40
N ASP A 110 30.12 -4.12 3.92
CA ASP A 110 31.48 -3.80 4.33
C ASP A 110 32.46 -3.79 3.14
N LYS A 111 33.75 -3.60 3.43
CA LYS A 111 34.82 -3.60 2.41
C LYS A 111 35.06 -4.99 1.80
N ASP A 112 34.66 -6.05 2.49
CA ASP A 112 34.77 -7.44 2.03
C ASP A 112 33.53 -7.88 1.22
N ARG A 113 32.64 -6.93 0.87
CA ARG A 113 31.38 -7.14 0.15
C ARG A 113 30.45 -8.10 0.87
N LYS A 114 30.43 -8.04 2.20
CA LYS A 114 29.51 -8.77 3.07
C LYS A 114 28.51 -7.83 3.71
N VAL A 115 27.32 -8.34 3.99
CA VAL A 115 26.24 -7.58 4.62
C VAL A 115 26.65 -7.20 6.03
N ASN A 116 26.83 -5.91 6.29
CA ASN A 116 27.09 -5.37 7.61
C ASN A 116 25.79 -5.04 8.35
N ARG A 117 24.82 -4.46 7.64
CA ARG A 117 23.52 -4.06 8.21
C ARG A 117 22.41 -4.15 7.16
N LEU A 118 21.20 -4.51 7.61
CA LEU A 118 19.97 -4.34 6.84
C LEU A 118 19.08 -3.31 7.53
N ALA A 119 18.43 -2.45 6.74
CA ALA A 119 17.41 -1.52 7.20
C ALA A 119 16.20 -1.55 6.27
N ASN A 120 15.00 -1.42 6.84
CA ASN A 120 13.75 -1.31 6.09
C ASN A 120 13.08 -0.01 6.45
N TYR A 121 13.36 1.04 5.69
CA TYR A 121 12.79 2.35 5.91
C TYR A 121 11.39 2.45 5.34
N GLY A 122 10.51 3.06 6.10
CA GLY A 122 9.18 3.41 5.66
C GLY A 122 8.71 4.70 6.29
N LEU A 123 7.53 5.14 5.88
CA LEU A 123 6.86 6.25 6.52
C LEU A 123 5.92 5.72 7.60
N GLN A 124 6.08 6.23 8.82
CA GLN A 124 5.16 6.08 9.94
C GLN A 124 4.86 7.48 10.46
N ASP A 125 3.58 7.88 10.48
CA ASP A 125 3.14 9.22 10.88
C ASP A 125 3.85 10.38 10.15
N GLY A 126 4.22 10.14 8.88
CA GLY A 126 4.95 11.11 8.05
C GLY A 126 6.45 11.23 8.35
N LYS A 127 6.99 10.42 9.27
CA LYS A 127 8.42 10.34 9.61
C LYS A 127 9.03 9.05 9.09
N ILE A 128 10.32 9.10 8.76
CA ILE A 128 11.09 7.92 8.35
C ILE A 128 11.30 7.03 9.58
N PHE A 129 10.86 5.77 9.49
CA PHE A 129 10.97 4.77 10.53
C PHE A 129 11.61 3.50 9.95
N ASP A 130 12.57 2.91 10.64
CA ASP A 130 13.15 1.62 10.26
C ASP A 130 12.40 0.48 10.96
N PHE A 131 11.75 -0.37 10.16
CA PHE A 131 10.95 -1.50 10.62
C PHE A 131 11.80 -2.68 11.11
N ILE A 132 13.08 -2.78 10.71
CA ILE A 132 14.00 -3.83 11.18
C ILE A 132 14.53 -3.48 12.57
N SER A 133 15.24 -2.34 12.68
CA SER A 133 15.79 -1.92 13.98
C SER A 133 14.72 -1.41 14.96
N ARG A 134 13.50 -1.11 14.46
CA ARG A 134 12.41 -0.46 15.20
C ARG A 134 12.83 0.89 15.80
N THR A 135 13.69 1.61 15.10
CA THR A 135 14.17 2.92 15.51
C THR A 135 13.92 3.95 14.41
N THR A 136 13.70 5.20 14.81
CA THR A 136 13.80 6.32 13.89
C THR A 136 15.27 6.65 13.71
N PRO A 137 15.83 6.63 12.48
CA PRO A 137 17.22 7.01 12.27
C PRO A 137 17.44 8.43 12.76
N THR A 138 18.39 8.60 13.67
CA THR A 138 18.77 9.90 14.23
C THR A 138 19.67 10.63 13.23
N SER A 139 19.44 11.94 13.06
CA SER A 139 20.10 12.83 12.10
C SER A 139 21.58 12.54 11.84
N GLY A 140 21.94 12.39 10.56
CA GLY A 140 23.30 12.06 10.10
C GLY A 140 23.37 11.96 8.57
N SER A 141 24.49 11.44 8.02
CA SER A 141 24.69 11.25 6.58
C SER A 141 23.62 10.38 5.92
N GLU A 142 23.08 9.38 6.64
CA GLU A 142 21.98 8.53 6.14
C GLU A 142 20.70 9.34 5.85
N MET A 143 20.37 10.30 6.72
CA MET A 143 19.18 11.15 6.55
C MET A 143 19.29 12.05 5.32
N SER A 144 20.50 12.49 4.99
CA SER A 144 20.78 13.31 3.80
C SER A 144 20.52 12.58 2.48
N TYR A 145 20.50 11.24 2.46
CA TYR A 145 20.16 10.45 1.26
C TYR A 145 18.71 9.98 1.27
N LEU A 146 18.21 9.55 2.43
CA LEU A 146 16.82 9.08 2.54
C LEU A 146 15.83 10.24 2.31
N ALA A 147 16.08 11.43 2.85
CA ALA A 147 15.14 12.54 2.72
C ALA A 147 14.92 12.99 1.25
N PRO A 148 15.96 13.15 0.41
CA PRO A 148 15.77 13.37 -1.03
C PRO A 148 15.06 12.21 -1.73
N LEU A 149 15.39 10.96 -1.42
CA LEU A 149 14.74 9.80 -2.05
C LEU A 149 13.24 9.75 -1.74
N PHE A 150 12.85 9.91 -0.47
CA PHE A 150 11.45 9.98 -0.07
C PHE A 150 10.75 11.17 -0.71
N ARG A 151 11.40 12.34 -0.79
CA ARG A 151 10.83 13.53 -1.44
C ARG A 151 10.64 13.35 -2.95
N LEU A 152 11.56 12.66 -3.62
CA LEU A 152 11.46 12.36 -5.05
C LEU A 152 10.29 11.41 -5.34
N ILE A 153 10.09 10.41 -4.50
CA ILE A 153 9.04 9.40 -4.71
C ILE A 153 7.67 9.85 -4.14
N SER A 154 7.63 10.77 -3.17
CA SER A 154 6.38 11.30 -2.59
C SER A 154 5.71 12.40 -3.41
N PHE A 155 6.33 12.86 -4.49
CA PHE A 155 5.82 13.98 -5.29
C PHE A 155 4.65 13.53 -6.18
N ARG A 156 3.44 13.40 -5.61
CA ARG A 156 2.16 13.53 -6.32
C ARG A 156 0.98 13.66 -5.37
#